data_AF-A0A6S6SPK6-F1
#
_entry.id   AF-A0A6S6SPK6-F1
#
_cell.length_a   1.000
_cell.length_b   1.000
_cell.length_c   1.000
_cell.angle_alpha   90.00
_cell.angle_beta   90.00
_cell.angle_gamma   90.00
#
_symmetry.space_group_name_H-M   'P 1'
#
loop_
_entity.id
_entity.type
_entity.pdbx_description
1 polymer ?
#
loop_
_entity_poly.entity_id
_entity_poly.type
_entity_poly.pdbx_seq_one_letter_code
_entity_poly.pdbx_strand_id
1 'polypeptide(L)'
;MIIAFLVSNSSLLFADSLFAAEDTVDTKANIEEVSTPSDIEVMNAVVDYLHYLENKEKVNSSEVLMNSSESSVNTKPLNAEVKVSEDEEANAQAIVLIPQKLPNHKDSIDQMEVIDTPEKLPLEGWVYLGRFSAEKWENRTLMHADNQIPIPNKRYQVVSTLHLRDALPVKGKLGRIIRQLNMNTKVTVRKIQRSGKKGDYWAYIEAKEALIKN
;
A
#
# COMPACT_ATOMS: atom_id res chain seq x y z
N MET A 1 -12.33 39.49 0.64
CA MET A 1 -11.67 38.43 1.45
C MET A 1 -10.84 37.62 0.48
N ILE A 2 -9.51 37.77 0.54
CA ILE A 2 -8.56 37.23 -0.44
C ILE A 2 -7.95 35.96 0.18
N ILE A 3 -8.04 34.83 -0.52
CA ILE A 3 -7.36 33.59 -0.13
C ILE A 3 -6.30 33.30 -1.18
N ALA A 4 -5.04 33.49 -0.80
CA ALA A 4 -3.85 33.15 -1.58
C ALA A 4 -3.49 31.67 -1.34
N PHE A 5 -3.33 30.90 -2.41
CA PHE A 5 -2.73 29.56 -2.36
C PHE A 5 -1.35 29.60 -3.00
N LEU A 6 -0.33 29.47 -2.15
CA LEU A 6 1.05 29.17 -2.51
C LEU A 6 1.16 27.68 -2.87
N VAL A 7 1.47 27.38 -4.13
CA VAL A 7 1.88 26.03 -4.55
C VAL A 7 3.40 26.04 -4.72
N SER A 8 4.12 25.49 -3.74
CA SER A 8 5.56 25.25 -3.83
C SER A 8 5.83 24.09 -4.79
N ASN A 9 6.49 24.41 -5.91
CA ASN A 9 7.13 23.43 -6.79
C ASN A 9 8.38 22.87 -6.11
N SER A 10 8.51 21.55 -6.04
CA SER A 10 9.77 20.89 -5.70
C SER A 10 9.93 19.66 -6.59
N SER A 11 10.45 19.89 -7.79
CA SER A 11 10.91 18.84 -8.69
C SER A 11 12.32 18.42 -8.29
N LEU A 12 12.41 17.19 -7.76
CA LEU A 12 13.67 16.48 -7.52
C LEU A 12 14.28 16.08 -8.87
N LEU A 13 15.39 16.73 -9.22
CA LEU A 13 16.26 16.35 -10.33
C LEU A 13 17.09 15.13 -9.89
N PHE A 14 16.95 14.01 -10.60
CA PHE A 14 17.95 12.94 -10.58
C PHE A 14 18.95 13.22 -11.69
N ALA A 15 20.13 13.70 -11.31
CA ALA A 15 21.32 13.68 -12.14
C ALA A 15 21.99 12.31 -11.95
N ASP A 16 21.82 11.40 -12.92
CA ASP A 16 22.73 10.27 -13.03
C ASP A 16 23.94 10.70 -13.85
N SER A 17 25.06 10.72 -13.14
CA SER A 17 26.40 10.97 -13.62
C SER A 17 26.90 9.77 -14.41
N LEU A 18 27.23 9.99 -15.69
CA LEU A 18 28.01 9.05 -16.49
C LEU A 18 29.25 9.80 -17.01
N PHE A 19 30.34 9.76 -16.24
CA PHE A 19 31.66 10.14 -16.72
C PHE A 19 32.36 8.91 -17.27
N ALA A 20 32.70 8.95 -18.57
CA ALA A 20 34.09 8.85 -19.05
C ALA A 20 34.10 8.54 -20.56
N ALA A 21 34.32 9.57 -21.37
CA ALA A 21 35.24 9.53 -22.51
C ALA A 21 35.41 10.97 -22.99
N GLU A 22 36.64 11.46 -22.89
CA GLU A 22 37.08 12.73 -23.46
C GLU A 22 36.90 12.70 -24.99
N ASP A 23 36.18 13.67 -25.53
CA ASP A 23 36.51 14.25 -26.82
C ASP A 23 35.95 15.67 -26.89
N THR A 24 36.85 16.64 -26.93
CA THR A 24 36.52 18.06 -27.01
C THR A 24 36.05 18.38 -28.42
N VAL A 25 34.73 18.33 -28.65
CA VAL A 25 34.09 18.88 -29.85
C VAL A 25 33.29 20.11 -29.46
N ASP A 26 33.80 21.25 -29.90
CA ASP A 26 33.27 22.60 -29.74
C ASP A 26 31.90 22.70 -30.45
N THR A 27 30.85 22.27 -29.74
CA THR A 27 29.50 22.22 -30.28
C THR A 27 28.75 23.45 -29.78
N LYS A 28 28.69 24.47 -30.65
CA LYS A 28 27.76 25.60 -30.51
C LYS A 28 26.35 25.05 -30.33
N ALA A 29 25.86 25.10 -29.08
CA ALA A 29 24.49 24.75 -28.76
C ALA A 29 23.55 25.73 -29.48
N ASN A 30 22.91 25.25 -30.54
CA ASN A 30 21.74 25.87 -31.12
C ASN A 30 20.61 25.64 -30.11
N ILE A 31 20.37 26.64 -29.26
CA ILE A 31 19.26 26.64 -28.32
C ILE A 31 18.01 26.85 -29.18
N GLU A 32 17.36 25.75 -29.55
CA GLU A 32 16.01 25.80 -30.11
C GLU A 32 15.12 26.41 -29.02
N GLU A 33 14.61 27.62 -29.29
CA GLU A 33 13.59 28.26 -28.46
C GLU A 33 12.39 27.31 -28.37
N VAL A 34 12.25 26.68 -27.20
CA VAL A 34 11.08 25.90 -26.87
C VAL A 34 9.93 26.90 -26.73
N SER A 35 9.16 27.04 -27.81
CA SER A 35 7.95 27.86 -27.83
C SER A 35 7.01 27.35 -26.76
N THR A 36 6.81 28.14 -25.71
CA THR A 36 5.80 27.85 -24.70
C THR A 36 4.42 27.95 -25.36
N PRO A 37 3.51 27.00 -25.09
CA PRO A 37 2.16 27.04 -25.64
C PRO A 37 1.48 28.35 -25.23
N SER A 38 0.75 28.94 -26.15
CA SER A 38 0.02 30.18 -25.88
C SER A 38 -1.13 29.93 -24.90
N ASP A 39 -1.54 30.95 -24.15
CA ASP A 39 -2.68 30.85 -23.24
C ASP A 39 -3.97 30.37 -23.94
N ILE A 40 -4.10 30.65 -25.24
CA ILE A 40 -5.22 30.21 -26.07
C ILE A 40 -5.18 28.69 -26.31
N GLU A 41 -4.00 28.13 -26.56
CA GLU A 41 -3.83 26.68 -26.74
C GLU A 41 -4.13 25.93 -25.44
N VAL A 42 -3.73 26.49 -24.31
CA VAL A 42 -4.04 25.91 -22.99
C VAL A 42 -5.55 25.95 -22.72
N MET A 43 -6.22 27.06 -23.01
CA MET A 43 -7.67 27.19 -22.83
C MET A 43 -8.46 26.23 -23.72
N ASN A 44 -8.04 26.06 -24.98
CA ASN A 44 -8.70 25.11 -25.89
C ASN A 44 -8.54 23.66 -25.39
N ALA A 45 -7.35 23.28 -24.91
CA ALA A 45 -7.13 21.94 -24.36
C ALA A 45 -7.98 21.66 -23.10
N VAL A 46 -8.24 22.68 -22.27
CA VAL A 46 -9.12 22.55 -21.10
C VAL A 46 -10.58 22.37 -21.53
N VAL A 47 -11.05 23.13 -22.51
CA VAL A 47 -12.43 23.00 -23.04
C VAL A 47 -12.65 21.63 -23.65
N ASP A 48 -11.71 21.12 -24.44
CA ASP A 48 -11.79 19.78 -25.03
C ASP A 48 -11.83 18.68 -23.95
N TYR A 49 -11.04 18.83 -22.88
CA TYR A 49 -11.04 17.88 -21.76
C TYR A 49 -12.37 17.89 -20.98
N LEU A 50 -12.97 19.05 -20.77
CA LEU A 50 -14.28 19.17 -20.12
C LEU A 50 -15.39 18.52 -20.95
N HIS A 51 -15.38 18.72 -22.27
CA HIS A 51 -16.33 18.06 -23.18
C HIS A 51 -16.17 16.53 -23.19
N TYR A 52 -14.94 16.03 -23.09
CA TYR A 52 -14.68 14.60 -22.97
C TYR A 52 -15.29 14.00 -21.69
N LEU A 53 -15.15 14.69 -20.55
CA LEU A 53 -15.71 14.23 -19.27
C LEU A 53 -17.24 14.19 -19.30
N GLU A 54 -17.89 15.20 -19.87
CA GLU A 54 -19.35 15.23 -19.99
C GLU A 54 -19.90 14.07 -20.84
N ASN A 55 -19.22 13.74 -21.95
CA ASN A 55 -19.62 12.61 -22.80
C ASN A 55 -19.41 11.25 -22.13
N LYS A 56 -18.38 11.12 -21.29
CA LYS A 56 -18.11 9.86 -20.56
C LYS A 56 -19.20 9.53 -19.53
N GLU A 57 -19.81 10.56 -18.93
CA GLU A 57 -20.85 10.38 -17.91
C GLU A 57 -22.20 9.92 -18.51
N LYS A 58 -22.50 10.33 -19.76
CA LYS A 58 -23.71 9.89 -20.48
C LYS A 58 -23.67 8.42 -20.90
N VAL A 59 -22.49 7.87 -21.23
CA VAL A 59 -22.37 6.47 -21.69
C VAL A 59 -22.58 5.46 -20.55
N ASN A 60 -22.26 5.82 -19.30
CA ASN A 60 -22.43 4.92 -18.15
C ASN A 60 -23.86 4.85 -17.59
N SER A 61 -24.77 5.73 -18.04
CA SER A 61 -26.15 5.79 -17.50
C SER A 61 -27.17 4.99 -18.32
N SER A 62 -26.76 4.39 -19.45
CA SER A 62 -27.68 3.68 -20.36
C SER A 62 -27.56 2.15 -20.33
N GLU A 63 -26.62 1.58 -19.59
CA GLU A 63 -26.29 0.14 -19.63
C GLU A 63 -26.76 -0.64 -18.37
N VAL A 64 -27.78 -0.14 -17.66
CA VAL A 64 -28.34 -0.80 -16.46
C VAL A 64 -29.85 -0.98 -16.56
N LEU A 65 -30.38 -1.45 -17.69
CA LEU A 65 -31.81 -1.79 -17.79
C LEU A 65 -32.12 -2.93 -18.77
N MET A 66 -31.30 -3.97 -18.90
CA MET A 66 -31.78 -5.26 -19.46
C MET A 66 -30.96 -6.41 -18.89
N ASN A 67 -31.52 -7.11 -17.90
CA ASN A 67 -31.33 -8.56 -17.65
C ASN A 67 -32.05 -8.94 -16.34
N SER A 68 -33.38 -8.90 -16.36
CA SER A 68 -34.21 -9.70 -15.45
C SER A 68 -35.08 -10.60 -16.33
N SER A 69 -34.55 -11.77 -16.64
CA SER A 69 -35.31 -12.87 -17.23
C SER A 69 -35.17 -14.06 -16.29
N GLU A 70 -36.33 -14.53 -15.88
CA GLU A 70 -36.62 -15.58 -14.93
C GLU A 70 -35.89 -16.89 -15.30
N SER A 71 -35.25 -17.51 -14.31
CA SER A 71 -34.92 -18.93 -14.37
C SER A 71 -35.46 -19.62 -13.14
N SER A 72 -36.49 -20.41 -13.40
CA SER A 72 -37.24 -21.24 -12.48
C SER A 72 -36.59 -22.62 -12.36
N VAL A 73 -36.78 -23.25 -11.20
CA VAL A 73 -36.66 -24.70 -10.90
C VAL A 73 -35.23 -25.26 -10.73
N ASN A 74 -34.84 -25.60 -9.49
CA ASN A 74 -35.08 -26.93 -8.91
C ASN A 74 -34.31 -27.08 -7.57
N THR A 75 -35.04 -27.10 -6.46
CA THR A 75 -34.52 -27.39 -5.13
C THR A 75 -34.35 -28.89 -4.96
N LYS A 76 -33.11 -29.37 -4.82
CA LYS A 76 -32.82 -30.71 -4.30
C LYS A 76 -32.26 -30.58 -2.88
N PRO A 77 -32.95 -31.05 -1.84
CA PRO A 77 -32.40 -31.07 -0.49
C PRO A 77 -31.39 -32.22 -0.40
N LEU A 78 -30.14 -31.91 -0.08
CA LEU A 78 -29.12 -32.89 0.25
C LEU A 78 -29.08 -33.02 1.78
N ASN A 79 -29.64 -34.11 2.30
CA ASN A 79 -29.46 -34.56 3.68
C ASN A 79 -27.96 -34.73 3.96
N ALA A 80 -27.41 -33.88 4.83
CA ALA A 80 -26.13 -34.12 5.47
C ALA A 80 -26.38 -34.78 6.83
N GLU A 81 -26.12 -36.08 6.88
CA GLU A 81 -26.08 -36.88 8.10
C GLU A 81 -24.84 -36.45 8.90
N VAL A 82 -25.07 -35.63 9.93
CA VAL A 82 -24.04 -35.21 10.89
C VAL A 82 -23.74 -36.40 11.80
N LYS A 83 -22.63 -37.11 11.52
CA LYS A 83 -22.02 -38.01 12.50
C LYS A 83 -21.29 -37.17 13.54
N VAL A 84 -21.92 -37.04 14.71
CA VAL A 84 -21.28 -36.61 15.95
C VAL A 84 -20.43 -37.78 16.43
N SER A 85 -19.11 -37.66 16.36
CA SER A 85 -18.18 -38.47 17.13
C SER A 85 -17.82 -37.68 18.38
N GLU A 86 -18.48 -38.04 19.49
CA GLU A 86 -18.02 -37.77 20.85
C GLU A 86 -16.85 -38.73 21.11
N ASP A 87 -15.65 -38.17 21.29
CA ASP A 87 -14.53 -38.83 21.96
C ASP A 87 -13.79 -37.76 22.77
N GLU A 88 -14.34 -37.55 23.96
CA GLU A 88 -13.66 -37.56 25.26
C GLU A 88 -12.11 -37.68 25.24
N GLU A 89 -11.40 -36.64 25.69
CA GLU A 89 -10.32 -36.82 26.67
C GLU A 89 -9.96 -35.49 27.36
N ALA A 90 -10.46 -35.36 28.59
CA ALA A 90 -10.09 -34.30 29.52
C ALA A 90 -8.71 -34.58 30.11
N ASN A 91 -7.65 -34.05 29.50
CA ASN A 91 -6.32 -34.03 30.11
C ASN A 91 -6.17 -32.80 31.03
N ALA A 92 -6.68 -32.92 32.26
CA ALA A 92 -6.47 -31.95 33.32
C ALA A 92 -5.03 -32.06 33.85
N GLN A 93 -4.12 -31.26 33.31
CA GLN A 93 -2.79 -31.11 33.89
C GLN A 93 -2.86 -30.22 35.13
N ALA A 94 -2.57 -30.82 36.27
CA ALA A 94 -2.46 -30.17 37.56
C ALA A 94 -1.34 -29.11 37.55
N ILE A 95 -1.72 -27.84 37.62
CA ILE A 95 -0.80 -26.73 37.80
C ILE A 95 -0.39 -26.69 39.27
N VAL A 96 0.85 -27.09 39.55
CA VAL A 96 1.47 -26.95 40.87
C VAL A 96 1.69 -25.47 41.15
N LEU A 97 0.90 -24.92 42.06
CA LEU A 97 1.07 -23.57 42.59
C LEU A 97 2.31 -23.55 43.48
N ILE A 98 3.43 -23.02 42.98
CA ILE A 98 4.62 -22.74 43.78
C ILE A 98 4.44 -21.34 44.40
N PRO A 99 4.34 -21.21 45.74
CA PRO A 99 4.28 -19.89 46.37
C PRO A 99 5.61 -19.17 46.18
N GLN A 100 5.64 -18.15 45.31
CA GLN A 100 6.78 -17.27 45.20
C GLN A 100 6.85 -16.38 46.44
N LYS A 101 7.86 -16.65 47.26
CA LYS A 101 8.26 -15.84 48.40
C LYS A 101 8.73 -14.48 47.89
N LEU A 102 7.96 -13.44 48.19
CA LEU A 102 8.23 -12.05 47.85
C LEU A 102 9.47 -11.55 48.63
N PRO A 103 10.59 -11.19 47.97
CA PRO A 103 11.66 -10.47 48.65
C PRO A 103 11.22 -9.02 48.86
N ASN A 104 11.02 -8.68 50.12
CA ASN A 104 10.74 -7.33 50.58
C ASN A 104 12.06 -6.53 50.54
N HIS A 105 12.37 -5.92 49.40
CA HIS A 105 13.49 -5.00 49.26
C HIS A 105 12.96 -3.56 49.39
N LYS A 106 12.76 -3.14 50.65
CA LYS A 106 12.90 -1.73 51.00
C LYS A 106 14.39 -1.49 51.07
N ASP A 107 14.91 -0.67 50.16
CA ASP A 107 15.91 0.35 50.41
C ASP A 107 16.56 0.77 49.09
N SER A 108 16.88 2.05 49.01
CA SER A 108 17.66 2.72 47.96
C SER A 108 16.88 3.20 46.74
N ILE A 109 16.09 4.25 46.98
CA ILE A 109 15.87 5.35 46.05
C ILE A 109 17.21 6.05 45.88
N ASP A 110 17.87 5.87 44.74
CA ASP A 110 18.78 6.89 44.20
C ASP A 110 18.92 6.69 42.68
N GLN A 111 18.37 7.68 41.97
CA GLN A 111 18.70 8.06 40.58
C GLN A 111 18.55 6.95 39.52
N MET A 112 17.29 6.64 39.19
CA MET A 112 16.96 6.07 37.88
C MET A 112 17.26 7.14 36.83
N GLU A 113 18.40 6.98 36.15
CA GLU A 113 18.63 7.61 34.85
C GLU A 113 17.40 7.36 33.98
N VAL A 114 16.88 8.44 33.39
CA VAL A 114 15.84 8.37 32.37
C VAL A 114 16.47 7.64 31.19
N ILE A 115 16.29 6.32 31.14
CA ILE A 115 16.71 5.50 30.02
C ILE A 115 15.88 5.98 28.83
N ASP A 116 16.53 6.75 27.95
CA ASP A 116 15.99 7.17 26.67
C ASP A 116 15.32 5.96 26.03
N THR A 117 13.99 6.05 25.91
CA THR A 117 13.19 4.96 25.38
C THR A 117 13.70 4.66 23.98
N PRO A 118 14.10 3.41 23.65
CA PRO A 118 14.72 3.12 22.37
C PRO A 118 13.81 3.61 21.25
N GLU A 119 14.28 4.61 20.51
CA GLU A 119 13.56 5.19 19.39
C GLU A 119 13.27 4.05 18.42
N LYS A 120 12.01 3.63 18.38
CA LYS A 120 11.60 2.44 17.65
C LYS A 120 11.77 2.76 16.17
N LEU A 121 12.81 2.21 15.56
CA LEU A 121 13.15 2.44 14.16
C LEU A 121 11.92 2.19 13.27
N PRO A 122 11.73 3.00 12.22
CA PRO A 122 10.63 2.82 11.30
C PRO A 122 10.69 1.42 10.70
N LEU A 123 9.55 0.74 10.71
CA LEU A 123 9.46 -0.61 10.17
C LEU A 123 9.32 -0.53 8.65
N GLU A 124 10.29 -1.05 7.93
CA GLU A 124 10.34 -1.00 6.46
C GLU A 124 10.48 -2.38 5.82
N GLY A 125 10.00 -2.50 4.57
CA GLY A 125 10.08 -3.74 3.82
C GLY A 125 9.13 -3.81 2.63
N TRP A 126 9.12 -4.97 1.98
CA TRP A 126 8.32 -5.27 0.80
C TRP A 126 6.98 -5.90 1.13
N VAL A 127 5.90 -5.39 0.54
CA VAL A 127 4.55 -5.95 0.62
C VAL A 127 3.99 -6.22 -0.77
N TYR A 128 3.13 -7.23 -0.86
CA TYR A 128 2.39 -7.55 -2.07
C TYR A 128 1.15 -6.65 -2.19
N LEU A 129 0.98 -5.99 -3.33
CA LEU A 129 -0.15 -5.08 -3.59
C LEU A 129 -1.36 -5.77 -4.22
N GLY A 130 -1.14 -6.92 -4.84
CA GLY A 130 -2.11 -7.58 -5.71
C GLY A 130 -1.65 -7.61 -7.16
N ARG A 131 -2.55 -8.03 -8.05
CA ARG A 131 -2.35 -7.98 -9.50
C ARG A 131 -3.13 -6.81 -10.09
N PHE A 132 -2.51 -6.05 -10.98
CA PHE A 132 -3.19 -4.98 -11.70
C PHE A 132 -3.16 -5.28 -13.20
N SER A 133 -4.35 -5.53 -13.77
CA SER A 133 -4.55 -5.89 -15.17
C SER A 133 -5.86 -5.31 -15.69
N ALA A 134 -5.85 -4.83 -16.95
CA ALA A 134 -7.02 -4.20 -17.57
C ALA A 134 -7.67 -3.13 -16.66
N GLU A 135 -6.84 -2.26 -16.06
CA GLU A 135 -7.25 -1.16 -15.19
C GLU A 135 -7.98 -1.59 -13.90
N LYS A 136 -7.89 -2.88 -13.52
CA LYS A 136 -8.53 -3.44 -12.34
C LYS A 136 -7.52 -4.14 -11.44
N TRP A 137 -7.78 -4.05 -10.13
CA TRP A 137 -7.03 -4.76 -9.10
C TRP A 137 -7.67 -6.12 -8.78
N GLU A 138 -6.86 -7.18 -8.78
CA GLU A 138 -7.17 -8.45 -8.16
C GLU A 138 -6.43 -8.54 -6.81
N ASN A 139 -7.14 -8.90 -5.74
CA ASN A 139 -6.59 -9.04 -4.38
C ASN A 139 -5.88 -7.78 -3.86
N ARG A 140 -6.52 -6.62 -4.02
CA ARG A 140 -6.00 -5.32 -3.58
C ARG A 140 -5.76 -5.30 -2.07
N THR A 141 -4.56 -4.90 -1.65
CA THR A 141 -4.19 -4.88 -0.22
C THR A 141 -4.06 -3.48 0.39
N LEU A 142 -3.97 -2.44 -0.44
CA LEU A 142 -3.95 -1.03 -0.02
C LEU A 142 -5.18 -0.28 -0.53
N MET A 143 -5.74 0.60 0.30
CA MET A 143 -6.87 1.45 -0.08
C MET A 143 -6.39 2.61 -0.95
N HIS A 144 -6.86 2.68 -2.20
CA HIS A 144 -6.71 3.85 -3.07
C HIS A 144 -8.08 4.29 -3.56
N ALA A 145 -8.33 5.60 -3.62
CA ALA A 145 -9.61 6.17 -4.07
C ALA A 145 -9.88 5.83 -5.54
N ASP A 146 -8.89 6.03 -6.42
CA ASP A 146 -9.10 6.02 -7.87
C ASP A 146 -8.86 4.68 -8.58
N ASN A 147 -8.76 3.56 -7.83
CA ASN A 147 -8.42 2.23 -8.40
C ASN A 147 -7.11 2.19 -9.23
N GLN A 148 -6.24 3.18 -9.08
CA GLN A 148 -4.96 3.29 -9.80
C GLN A 148 -3.83 2.58 -9.06
N ILE A 149 -2.66 2.49 -9.71
CA ILE A 149 -1.42 2.07 -9.05
C ILE A 149 -1.07 3.11 -7.98
N PRO A 150 -0.72 2.70 -6.74
CA PRO A 150 -0.28 3.64 -5.72
C PRO A 150 0.83 4.56 -6.21
N ILE A 151 0.92 5.75 -5.65
CA ILE A 151 1.94 6.74 -6.00
C ILE A 151 2.99 6.74 -4.88
N PRO A 152 4.29 6.65 -5.22
CA PRO A 152 5.35 6.77 -4.24
C PRO A 152 5.24 8.04 -3.39
N ASN A 153 5.73 7.96 -2.16
CA ASN A 153 5.68 8.98 -1.10
C ASN A 153 4.28 9.41 -0.65
N LYS A 154 3.23 8.67 -1.01
CA LYS A 154 1.88 8.84 -0.45
C LYS A 154 1.59 7.84 0.67
N ARG A 155 0.67 8.25 1.56
CA ARG A 155 0.17 7.42 2.66
C ARG A 155 -1.08 6.66 2.24
N TYR A 156 -1.14 5.40 2.63
CA TYR A 156 -2.21 4.47 2.32
C TYR A 156 -2.65 3.71 3.56
N GLN A 157 -3.91 3.27 3.55
CA GLN A 157 -4.47 2.43 4.59
C GLN A 157 -4.48 0.98 4.12
N VAL A 158 -4.00 0.09 4.98
CA VAL A 158 -4.03 -1.35 4.75
C VAL A 158 -5.47 -1.85 4.83
N VAL A 159 -6.00 -2.48 3.77
CA VAL A 159 -7.39 -2.99 3.75
C VAL A 159 -7.51 -4.45 4.16
N SER A 160 -6.42 -5.20 4.09
CA SER A 160 -6.35 -6.62 4.45
C SER A 160 -5.03 -6.89 5.16
N THR A 161 -4.96 -7.94 5.97
CA THR A 161 -3.71 -8.36 6.60
C THR A 161 -2.57 -8.46 5.56
N LEU A 162 -1.44 -7.81 5.86
CA LEU A 162 -0.28 -7.75 4.98
C LEU A 162 0.94 -8.37 5.63
N HIS A 163 1.72 -9.12 4.86
CA HIS A 163 3.02 -9.63 5.31
C HIS A 163 4.14 -8.77 4.75
N LEU A 164 4.81 -8.05 5.65
CA LEU A 164 6.01 -7.28 5.36
C LEU A 164 7.21 -8.22 5.24
N ARG A 165 7.95 -8.10 4.16
CA ARG A 165 9.11 -8.94 3.85
C ARG A 165 10.40 -8.14 3.78
N ASP A 166 11.52 -8.78 4.09
CA ASP A 166 12.86 -8.19 3.99
C ASP A 166 13.29 -7.90 2.55
N ALA A 167 12.87 -8.74 1.61
CA ALA A 167 13.29 -8.68 0.22
C ALA A 167 12.12 -8.77 -0.77
N LEU A 168 12.30 -8.13 -1.92
CA LEU A 168 11.46 -8.28 -3.09
C LEU A 168 11.46 -9.77 -3.52
N PRO A 169 10.34 -10.33 -3.99
CA PRO A 169 10.35 -11.66 -4.58
C PRO A 169 11.32 -11.75 -5.76
N VAL A 170 12.08 -12.84 -5.79
CA VAL A 170 12.90 -13.26 -6.92
C VAL A 170 12.30 -14.56 -7.46
N LYS A 171 12.56 -14.91 -8.73
CA LYS A 171 11.98 -16.09 -9.39
C LYS A 171 12.06 -17.34 -8.51
N GLY A 172 10.91 -17.79 -7.98
CA GLY A 172 10.79 -18.98 -7.12
C GLY A 172 11.14 -18.78 -5.64
N LYS A 173 11.49 -17.58 -5.20
CA LYS A 173 11.85 -17.27 -3.81
C LYS A 173 11.15 -16.02 -3.31
N LEU A 174 10.46 -16.14 -2.17
CA LEU A 174 9.87 -15.01 -1.46
C LEU A 174 10.83 -14.58 -0.34
N GLY A 175 10.93 -13.27 -0.07
CA GLY A 175 11.64 -12.76 1.11
C GLY A 175 11.05 -13.28 2.42
N ARG A 176 11.82 -13.28 3.50
CA ARG A 176 11.35 -13.69 4.83
C ARG A 176 10.33 -12.68 5.35
N ILE A 177 9.28 -13.17 6.01
CA ILE A 177 8.32 -12.31 6.69
C ILE A 177 8.99 -11.71 7.94
N ILE A 178 9.09 -10.38 7.99
CA ILE A 178 9.58 -9.64 9.15
C ILE A 178 8.42 -9.33 10.10
N ARG A 179 7.27 -8.92 9.54
CA ARG A 179 6.12 -8.47 10.32
C ARG A 179 4.81 -8.73 9.59
N GLN A 180 3.75 -8.92 10.35
CA GLN A 180 2.38 -8.85 9.86
C GLN A 180 1.79 -7.46 10.20
N LEU A 181 1.25 -6.78 9.20
CA LEU A 181 0.54 -5.51 9.35
C LEU A 181 -0.96 -5.79 9.39
N ASN A 182 -1.62 -5.24 10.39
CA ASN A 182 -3.06 -5.39 10.55
C ASN A 182 -3.82 -4.43 9.63
N MET A 183 -5.10 -4.73 9.42
CA MET A 183 -6.03 -3.83 8.75
C MET A 183 -6.02 -2.45 9.42
N ASN A 184 -6.28 -1.40 8.64
CA ASN A 184 -6.30 -0.01 9.06
C ASN A 184 -4.93 0.60 9.45
N THR A 185 -3.85 -0.17 9.37
CA THR A 185 -2.50 0.37 9.52
C THR A 185 -2.23 1.41 8.43
N LYS A 186 -1.65 2.55 8.80
CA LYS A 186 -1.22 3.59 7.84
C LYS A 186 0.22 3.35 7.45
N VAL A 187 0.46 3.23 6.16
CA VAL A 187 1.79 2.97 5.58
C VAL A 187 2.13 4.02 4.54
N THR A 188 3.40 4.35 4.41
CA THR A 188 3.90 5.22 3.33
C THR A 188 4.52 4.33 2.27
N VAL A 189 4.04 4.42 1.03
CA VAL A 189 4.66 3.70 -0.09
C VAL A 189 5.90 4.48 -0.51
N ARG A 190 7.06 3.83 -0.55
CA ARG A 190 8.34 4.45 -0.93
C ARG A 190 8.74 4.10 -2.35
N LYS A 191 8.55 2.84 -2.74
CA LYS A 191 8.87 2.34 -4.07
C LYS A 191 7.81 1.33 -4.51
N ILE A 192 7.59 1.23 -5.82
CA ILE A 192 6.70 0.24 -6.42
C ILE A 192 7.46 -0.50 -7.50
N GLN A 193 7.23 -1.80 -7.57
CA GLN A 193 7.87 -2.66 -8.54
C GLN A 193 6.87 -3.68 -9.08
N ARG A 194 6.77 -3.72 -10.41
CA ARG A 194 6.07 -4.80 -11.10
C ARG A 194 6.94 -6.06 -11.08
N SER A 195 6.36 -7.18 -10.70
CA SER A 195 6.98 -8.50 -10.70
C SER A 195 6.33 -9.39 -11.75
N GLY A 196 7.16 -9.92 -12.65
CA GLY A 196 6.74 -10.87 -13.68
C GLY A 196 5.80 -10.32 -14.75
N LYS A 197 5.42 -11.21 -15.67
CA LYS A 197 4.55 -10.87 -16.82
C LYS A 197 3.09 -10.71 -16.43
N LYS A 198 2.65 -11.38 -15.36
CA LYS A 198 1.26 -11.46 -14.92
C LYS A 198 0.71 -10.15 -14.32
N GLY A 199 1.54 -9.14 -14.13
CA GLY A 199 1.10 -7.84 -13.59
C GLY A 199 0.97 -7.86 -12.07
N ASP A 200 1.76 -8.68 -11.38
CA ASP A 200 1.81 -8.70 -9.93
C ASP A 200 2.63 -7.49 -9.45
N TYR A 201 2.15 -6.74 -8.47
CA TYR A 201 2.82 -5.53 -7.96
C TYR A 201 3.27 -5.68 -6.52
N TRP A 202 4.43 -5.10 -6.23
CA TRP A 202 5.04 -5.06 -4.92
C TRP A 202 5.36 -3.61 -4.56
N ALA A 203 5.20 -3.25 -3.29
CA ALA A 203 5.63 -1.96 -2.78
C ALA A 203 6.67 -2.15 -1.68
N TYR A 204 7.70 -1.30 -1.71
CA TYR A 204 8.49 -1.03 -0.53
C TYR A 204 7.74 0.02 0.30
N ILE A 205 7.45 -0.29 1.55
CA ILE A 205 6.67 0.57 2.44
C ILE A 205 7.44 0.88 3.72
N GLU A 206 7.08 2.01 4.31
CA GLU A 206 7.50 2.40 5.65
C GLU A 206 6.25 2.54 6.53
N ALA A 207 6.21 1.76 7.61
CA ALA A 207 5.15 1.79 8.60
C ALA A 207 5.68 2.49 9.87
N LYS A 208 5.02 3.59 10.24
CA LYS A 208 5.18 4.18 11.57
C LYS A 208 4.16 3.52 12.48
N GLU A 209 4.62 2.62 13.34
CA GLU A 209 3.75 1.97 14.31
C GLU A 209 3.25 3.06 15.26
N ALA A 210 1.95 3.38 15.18
CA ALA A 210 1.34 4.21 16.21
C ALA A 210 1.45 3.39 17.51
N LEU A 211 2.03 3.99 18.56
CA LEU A 211 2.03 3.45 19.91
C LEU A 211 0.57 3.16 20.30
N ILE A 212 0.12 1.93 20.12
CA ILE A 212 -1.08 1.43 20.77
C ILE A 212 -0.67 1.32 22.24
N LYS A 213 -0.91 2.39 22.99
CA LYS A 213 -0.90 2.33 24.45
C LYS A 213 -2.03 1.36 24.82
N ASN A 214 -1.66 0.14 25.20
CA ASN A 214 -2.57 -0.76 25.91
C ASN A 214 -2.89 -0.19 27.29
#